data_AF-A0A423WLK5-F1
#
_entry.id   AF-A0A423WLK5-F1
#
_cell.length_a   1.000
_cell.length_b   1.000
_cell.length_c   1.000
_cell.angle_alpha   90.00
_cell.angle_beta   90.00
_cell.angle_gamma   90.00
#
_symmetry.space_group_name_H-M   'P 1'
#
loop_
_entity.id
_entity.type
_entity.pdbx_description
1 polymer ?
#
loop_
_entity_poly.entity_id
_entity_poly.type
_entity_poly.pdbx_seq_one_letter_code
_entity_poly.pdbx_strand_id
1 'polypeptide(L)'
;MSTEEIIHAYRHLYRAALQAVCHSKPASFVVRDQLRRAFRKKEGATFDGKAIRRTVWFLRNAARQRGMEHQIVRNLLLTQFWRVKEDTVAWKRIVGYSDKQKRKDKILWACVYHFGEISRHLRPSTVVKDTAAEMTAETAWLLTEALSRGI
;
A
#
# COMPACT_ATOMS: atom_id res chain seq x y z
N MET A 1 -33.56 -18.48 20.35
CA MET A 1 -33.59 -17.47 19.27
C MET A 1 -34.32 -18.10 18.11
N SER A 2 -35.40 -17.48 17.64
CA SER A 2 -36.07 -18.00 16.44
C SER A 2 -35.24 -17.62 15.20
N THR A 3 -35.22 -18.49 14.20
CA THR A 3 -34.55 -18.22 12.92
C THR A 3 -35.13 -16.98 12.24
N GLU A 4 -36.41 -16.72 12.45
CA GLU A 4 -37.15 -15.56 11.94
C GLU A 4 -36.61 -14.24 12.49
N GLU A 5 -36.37 -14.14 13.80
CA GLU A 5 -35.82 -12.94 14.45
C GLU A 5 -34.50 -12.52 13.83
N ILE A 6 -33.63 -13.49 13.53
CA ILE A 6 -32.32 -13.26 12.91
C ILE A 6 -32.49 -12.75 11.47
N ILE A 7 -33.41 -13.35 10.70
CA ILE A 7 -33.71 -12.92 9.32
C ILE A 7 -34.27 -11.50 9.31
N HIS A 8 -35.18 -11.17 10.22
CA HIS A 8 -35.76 -9.84 10.36
C HIS A 8 -34.68 -8.82 10.74
N ALA A 9 -33.86 -9.13 11.74
CA ALA A 9 -32.73 -8.30 12.15
C ALA A 9 -31.76 -8.00 10.99
N TYR A 10 -31.37 -9.03 10.23
CA TYR A 10 -30.53 -8.87 9.05
C TYR A 10 -31.17 -7.95 8.02
N ARG A 11 -32.46 -8.15 7.70
CA ARG A 11 -33.19 -7.33 6.72
C ARG A 11 -33.27 -5.87 7.14
N HIS A 12 -33.54 -5.60 8.42
CA HIS A 12 -33.61 -4.23 8.95
C HIS A 12 -32.26 -3.53 8.91
N LEU A 13 -31.19 -4.20 9.36
CA LEU A 13 -29.83 -3.67 9.29
C LEU A 13 -29.40 -3.40 7.86
N TYR A 14 -29.62 -4.35 6.95
CA TYR A 14 -29.21 -4.23 5.56
C TYR A 14 -29.88 -3.04 4.86
N ARG A 15 -31.20 -2.90 5.00
CA ARG A 15 -31.94 -1.77 4.40
C ARG A 15 -31.51 -0.43 5.00
N ALA A 16 -31.40 -0.35 6.33
CA ALA A 16 -30.99 0.88 7.01
C ALA A 16 -29.57 1.30 6.62
N ALA A 17 -28.63 0.35 6.51
CA ALA A 17 -27.25 0.65 6.15
C ALA A 17 -27.12 1.12 4.69
N LEU A 18 -27.89 0.57 3.76
CA LEU A 18 -27.91 1.05 2.37
C LEU A 18 -28.45 2.48 2.26
N GLN A 19 -29.51 2.79 3.01
CA GLN A 19 -30.06 4.14 3.08
C GLN A 19 -29.09 5.13 3.73
N ALA A 20 -28.41 4.72 4.82
CA ALA A 20 -27.41 5.54 5.51
C ALA A 20 -26.27 5.99 4.59
N VAL A 21 -25.93 5.17 3.60
CA VAL A 21 -24.84 5.40 2.64
C VAL A 21 -25.35 5.97 1.31
N CYS A 22 -26.66 6.24 1.21
CA CYS A 22 -27.36 6.68 0.00
C CYS A 22 -27.05 5.82 -1.22
N HIS A 23 -26.86 4.51 -1.03
CA HIS A 23 -26.46 3.58 -2.09
C HIS A 23 -25.16 3.94 -2.84
N SER A 24 -24.28 4.75 -2.24
CA SER A 24 -23.03 5.14 -2.88
C SER A 24 -22.08 3.95 -3.10
N LYS A 25 -21.35 3.96 -4.22
CA LYS A 25 -20.27 3.02 -4.51
C LYS A 25 -18.94 3.67 -4.09
N PRO A 26 -18.01 2.96 -3.43
CA PRO A 26 -17.95 1.51 -3.17
C PRO A 26 -18.65 1.05 -1.87
N ALA A 27 -19.04 1.98 -1.00
CA ALA A 27 -19.45 1.69 0.38
C ALA A 27 -20.67 0.74 0.49
N SER A 28 -21.63 0.80 -0.44
CA SER A 28 -22.78 -0.12 -0.48
C SER A 28 -22.39 -1.60 -0.65
N PHE A 29 -21.33 -1.91 -1.38
CA PHE A 29 -20.82 -3.27 -1.54
C PHE A 29 -20.15 -3.76 -0.25
N VAL A 30 -19.33 -2.90 0.35
CA VAL A 30 -18.61 -3.21 1.60
C VAL A 30 -19.59 -3.52 2.74
N VAL A 31 -20.65 -2.72 2.90
CA VAL A 31 -21.71 -2.95 3.89
C VAL A 31 -22.32 -4.33 3.71
N ARG A 32 -22.69 -4.66 2.47
CA ARG A 32 -23.33 -5.93 2.13
C ARG A 32 -22.43 -7.09 2.53
N ASP A 33 -21.15 -7.01 2.17
CA ASP A 33 -20.21 -8.09 2.40
C ASP A 33 -19.86 -8.23 3.88
N GLN A 34 -19.71 -7.11 4.61
CA GLN A 34 -19.54 -7.13 6.06
C GLN A 34 -20.74 -7.74 6.78
N LEU A 35 -21.97 -7.32 6.47
CA LEU A 35 -23.17 -7.90 7.08
C LEU A 35 -23.31 -9.38 6.74
N ARG A 36 -23.06 -9.79 5.49
CA ARG A 36 -23.08 -11.20 5.11
C ARG A 36 -22.04 -12.01 5.87
N ARG A 37 -20.81 -11.50 6.01
CA ARG A 37 -19.75 -12.17 6.77
C ARG A 37 -20.11 -12.28 8.25
N ALA A 38 -20.60 -11.20 8.86
CA ALA A 38 -20.98 -11.16 10.27
C ALA A 38 -22.10 -12.16 10.60
N PHE A 39 -23.16 -12.22 9.78
CA PHE A 39 -24.29 -13.12 10.02
C PHE A 39 -24.02 -14.58 9.61
N ARG A 40 -23.03 -14.83 8.73
CA ARG A 40 -22.64 -16.20 8.33
C ARG A 40 -21.59 -16.81 9.26
N LYS A 41 -20.73 -16.00 9.88
CA LYS A 41 -19.68 -16.51 10.78
C LYS A 41 -20.33 -17.04 12.05
N LYS A 42 -20.31 -18.37 12.24
CA LYS A 42 -20.92 -19.07 13.38
C LYS A 42 -20.09 -19.04 14.67
N GLU A 43 -18.84 -18.61 14.60
CA GLU A 43 -17.91 -18.68 15.74
C GLU A 43 -18.18 -17.56 16.76
N GLY A 44 -18.73 -17.93 17.92
CA GLY A 44 -18.72 -17.13 19.14
C GLY A 44 -19.63 -15.89 19.19
N ALA A 45 -20.33 -15.54 18.11
CA ALA A 45 -21.21 -14.37 18.08
C ALA A 45 -22.58 -14.70 18.69
N THR A 46 -22.87 -14.16 19.87
CA THR A 46 -24.21 -14.19 20.47
C THR A 46 -25.09 -13.11 19.84
N PHE A 47 -26.34 -13.47 19.53
CA PHE A 47 -27.30 -12.50 18.99
C PHE A 47 -27.78 -11.55 20.08
N ASP A 48 -27.43 -10.27 19.99
CA ASP A 48 -27.96 -9.21 20.84
C ASP A 48 -28.94 -8.31 20.07
N GLY A 49 -30.24 -8.57 20.27
CA GLY A 49 -31.31 -7.77 19.67
C GLY A 49 -31.32 -6.30 20.10
N LYS A 50 -30.85 -5.99 21.31
CA LYS A 50 -30.80 -4.60 21.82
C LYS A 50 -29.67 -3.82 21.15
N ALA A 51 -28.49 -4.44 20.97
CA ALA A 51 -27.43 -3.86 20.16
C ALA A 51 -27.89 -3.60 18.72
N ILE A 52 -28.52 -4.60 18.09
CA ILE A 52 -29.03 -4.47 16.72
C ILE A 52 -30.01 -3.31 16.59
N ARG A 53 -30.94 -3.16 17.53
CA ARG A 53 -31.91 -2.05 17.52
C ARG A 53 -31.24 -0.68 17.62
N ARG A 54 -30.22 -0.53 18.48
CA ARG A 54 -29.42 0.70 18.60
C ARG A 54 -28.68 1.01 17.29
N THR A 55 -28.09 0.00 16.67
CA THR A 55 -27.41 0.15 15.37
C THR A 55 -28.38 0.55 14.27
N VAL A 56 -29.56 -0.07 14.19
CA VAL A 56 -30.61 0.32 13.22
C VAL A 56 -31.04 1.76 13.44
N TRP A 57 -31.22 2.20 14.69
CA TRP A 57 -31.55 3.58 15.02
C TRP A 57 -30.46 4.55 14.54
N PHE A 58 -29.20 4.26 14.84
CA PHE A 58 -28.04 5.05 14.38
C PHE A 58 -28.00 5.16 12.85
N LEU A 59 -28.17 4.04 12.13
CA LEU A 59 -28.17 4.02 10.66
C LEU A 59 -29.34 4.81 10.06
N ARG A 60 -30.53 4.74 10.68
CA ARG A 60 -31.68 5.55 10.25
C ARG A 60 -31.44 7.04 10.44
N ASN A 61 -30.79 7.45 11.54
CA ASN A 61 -30.40 8.84 11.74
C ASN A 61 -29.36 9.30 10.70
N ALA A 62 -28.36 8.46 10.43
CA ALA A 62 -27.38 8.70 9.36
C ALA A 62 -28.03 8.83 7.96
N ALA A 63 -29.14 8.14 7.72
CA ALA A 63 -29.91 8.27 6.48
C ALA A 63 -30.75 9.55 6.43
N ARG A 64 -31.32 9.96 7.58
CA ARG A 64 -32.23 11.10 7.66
C ARG A 64 -31.51 12.44 7.54
N GLN A 65 -30.34 12.55 8.16
CA GLN A 65 -29.53 13.76 8.15
C GLN A 65 -28.13 13.41 7.65
N ARG A 66 -27.62 14.19 6.70
CA ARG A 66 -26.25 14.04 6.19
C ARG A 66 -25.23 14.66 7.16
N GLY A 67 -25.33 14.30 8.42
CA GLY A 67 -24.53 14.78 9.53
C GLY A 67 -23.31 13.92 9.82
N MET A 68 -22.83 13.97 11.06
CA MET A 68 -21.65 13.22 11.50
C MET A 68 -21.84 11.72 11.40
N GLU A 69 -23.03 11.20 11.67
CA GLU A 69 -23.33 9.76 11.61
C GLU A 69 -23.16 9.21 10.19
N HIS A 70 -23.64 9.96 9.18
CA HIS A 70 -23.40 9.64 7.78
C HIS A 70 -21.90 9.62 7.45
N GLN A 71 -21.16 10.64 7.90
CA GLN A 71 -19.73 10.74 7.65
C GLN A 71 -18.96 9.59 8.31
N ILE A 72 -19.29 9.25 9.56
CA ILE A 72 -18.69 8.13 10.29
C ILE A 72 -18.91 6.83 9.53
N VAL A 73 -20.16 6.51 9.16
CA VAL A 73 -20.48 5.28 8.43
C VAL A 73 -19.74 5.24 7.09
N ARG A 74 -19.78 6.33 6.32
CA ARG A 74 -19.12 6.42 5.02
C ARG A 74 -17.61 6.22 5.13
N ASN A 75 -16.96 6.89 6.08
CA ASN A 75 -15.52 6.83 6.26
C ASN A 75 -15.06 5.45 6.75
N LEU A 76 -15.81 4.82 7.67
CA LEU A 76 -15.52 3.46 8.11
C LEU A 76 -15.58 2.47 6.95
N LEU A 77 -16.61 2.56 6.12
CA LEU A 77 -16.77 1.66 4.97
C LEU A 77 -15.72 1.90 3.89
N LEU A 78 -15.36 3.16 3.65
CA LEU A 78 -14.29 3.49 2.71
C LEU A 78 -12.93 3.01 3.21
N THR A 79 -12.65 3.16 4.51
CA THR A 79 -11.43 2.62 5.14
C THR A 79 -11.36 1.11 4.98
N GLN A 80 -12.46 0.42 5.24
CA GLN A 80 -12.55 -1.04 5.08
C GLN A 80 -12.38 -1.47 3.63
N PHE A 81 -12.92 -0.72 2.67
CA PHE A 81 -12.69 -0.96 1.25
C PHE A 81 -11.21 -0.93 0.89
N TRP A 82 -10.49 0.12 1.33
CA TRP A 82 -9.07 0.27 1.03
C TRP A 82 -8.22 -0.80 1.69
N ARG A 83 -8.52 -1.18 2.93
CA ARG A 83 -7.86 -2.30 3.62
C ARG A 83 -7.97 -3.60 2.84
N VAL A 84 -9.18 -3.99 2.46
CA VAL A 84 -9.39 -5.21 1.67
C VAL A 84 -8.66 -5.12 0.33
N LYS A 85 -8.69 -3.96 -0.33
CA LYS A 85 -7.99 -3.76 -1.61
C LYS A 85 -6.47 -3.88 -1.47
N GLU A 86 -5.90 -3.37 -0.38
CA GLU A 86 -4.48 -3.49 -0.05
C GLU A 86 -4.10 -4.94 0.31
N ASP A 87 -4.93 -5.64 1.08
CA ASP A 87 -4.70 -7.06 1.37
C ASP A 87 -4.72 -7.91 0.09
N THR A 88 -5.56 -7.54 -0.88
CA THR A 88 -5.60 -8.18 -2.20
C THR A 88 -4.51 -7.72 -3.17
N VAL A 89 -3.47 -6.99 -2.72
CA VAL A 89 -2.33 -6.64 -3.59
C VAL A 89 -1.78 -7.93 -4.17
N ALA A 90 -2.17 -8.17 -5.43
CA ALA A 90 -1.90 -9.41 -6.11
C ALA A 90 -0.40 -9.59 -6.19
N TRP A 91 0.07 -10.81 -5.97
CA TRP A 91 1.45 -11.23 -6.21
C TRP A 91 1.97 -10.73 -7.57
N LYS A 92 1.09 -10.54 -8.58
CA LYS A 92 1.40 -9.89 -9.87
C LYS A 92 2.00 -8.48 -9.73
N ARG A 93 1.58 -7.67 -8.75
CA ARG A 93 2.15 -6.35 -8.47
C ARG A 93 3.54 -6.47 -7.85
N ILE A 94 3.74 -7.47 -6.98
CA ILE A 94 5.03 -7.78 -6.36
C ILE A 94 6.02 -8.29 -7.42
N VAL A 95 5.59 -9.22 -8.28
CA VAL A 95 6.37 -9.72 -9.42
C VAL A 95 6.66 -8.61 -10.42
N GLY A 96 5.66 -7.78 -10.76
CA GLY A 96 5.86 -6.64 -11.66
C GLY A 96 6.85 -5.60 -11.11
N TYR A 97 6.96 -5.44 -9.79
CA TYR A 97 8.00 -4.63 -9.17
C TYR A 97 9.38 -5.29 -9.28
N SER A 98 9.47 -6.60 -9.00
CA SER A 98 10.68 -7.40 -9.15
C SER A 98 11.24 -7.37 -10.58
N ASP A 99 10.39 -7.54 -11.60
CA ASP A 99 10.82 -7.52 -13.00
C ASP A 99 11.26 -6.13 -13.47
N LYS A 100 10.61 -5.06 -12.97
CA LYS A 100 11.07 -3.68 -13.22
C LYS A 100 12.44 -3.43 -12.60
N GLN A 101 12.70 -3.95 -11.41
CA GLN A 101 14.00 -3.85 -10.73
C GLN A 101 15.08 -4.56 -11.56
N LYS A 102 14.85 -5.83 -11.95
CA LYS A 102 15.76 -6.59 -12.83
C LYS A 102 16.08 -5.87 -14.13
N ARG A 103 15.08 -5.19 -14.73
CA ARG A 103 15.28 -4.43 -15.97
C ARG A 103 16.16 -3.20 -15.76
N LYS A 104 15.99 -2.48 -14.64
CA LYS A 104 16.88 -1.37 -14.26
C LYS A 104 18.29 -1.86 -14.00
N ASP A 105 18.45 -2.96 -13.25
CA ASP A 105 19.74 -3.55 -12.95
C ASP A 105 20.46 -4.00 -14.23
N LYS A 106 19.71 -4.56 -15.19
CA LYS A 106 20.23 -4.93 -16.51
C LYS A 106 20.67 -3.73 -17.34
N ILE A 107 19.91 -2.62 -17.31
CA ILE A 107 20.29 -1.37 -17.98
C ILE A 107 21.55 -0.78 -17.33
N LEU A 108 21.59 -0.73 -16.00
CA LEU A 108 22.77 -0.26 -15.25
C LEU A 108 24.00 -1.10 -15.58
N TRP A 109 23.87 -2.43 -15.60
CA TRP A 109 24.94 -3.34 -15.95
C TRP A 109 25.40 -3.14 -17.40
N ALA A 110 24.48 -2.98 -18.36
CA ALA A 110 24.82 -2.69 -19.75
C ALA A 110 25.54 -1.34 -19.90
N CYS A 111 25.12 -0.30 -19.17
CA CYS A 111 25.81 0.99 -19.14
C CYS A 111 27.23 0.87 -18.58
N VAL A 112 27.42 0.13 -17.49
CA VAL A 112 28.74 -0.11 -16.90
C VAL A 112 29.64 -0.89 -17.85
N TYR A 113 29.11 -1.92 -18.52
CA TYR A 113 29.86 -2.69 -19.52
C TYR A 113 30.26 -1.86 -20.73
N HIS A 114 29.33 -1.10 -21.29
CA HIS A 114 29.62 -0.21 -22.42
C HIS A 114 30.58 0.90 -22.05
N PHE A 115 30.47 1.49 -20.86
CA PHE A 115 31.45 2.47 -20.37
C PHE A 115 32.85 1.86 -20.25
N GLY A 116 32.96 0.63 -19.75
CA GLY A 116 34.22 -0.12 -19.68
C GLY A 116 34.80 -0.52 -21.04
N GLU A 117 33.96 -0.85 -22.03
CA GLU A 117 34.36 -1.10 -23.43
C GLU A 117 34.85 0.17 -24.13
N ILE A 118 34.09 1.26 -23.98
CA ILE A 118 34.45 2.58 -24.51
C ILE A 118 35.79 3.01 -23.88
N SER A 119 35.97 2.83 -22.58
CA SER A 119 37.24 3.14 -21.88
C SER A 119 38.42 2.26 -22.34
N ARG A 120 38.18 1.04 -22.82
CA ARG A 120 39.21 0.18 -23.44
C ARG A 120 39.55 0.58 -24.88
N HIS A 121 38.60 1.18 -25.60
CA HIS A 121 38.77 1.60 -27.00
C HIS A 121 39.17 3.07 -27.17
N LEU A 122 38.97 3.91 -26.16
CA LEU A 122 39.73 5.14 -26.02
C LEU A 122 41.20 4.75 -25.82
N ARG A 123 41.98 4.80 -26.90
CA ARG A 123 43.44 4.82 -26.85
C ARG A 123 43.80 5.84 -25.77
N PRO A 124 44.61 5.51 -24.75
CA PRO A 124 44.98 6.51 -23.76
C PRO A 124 45.56 7.68 -24.53
N SER A 125 44.90 8.83 -24.47
CA SER A 125 45.46 10.07 -24.96
C SER A 125 46.84 10.15 -24.30
N THR A 126 47.89 10.19 -25.12
CA THR A 126 49.27 10.27 -24.64
C THR A 126 49.50 11.52 -23.79
N VAL A 127 48.55 12.46 -23.76
CA VAL A 127 48.55 13.65 -22.92
C VAL A 127 48.14 13.37 -21.46
N VAL A 128 47.38 12.29 -21.18
CA VAL A 128 46.88 12.01 -19.82
C VAL A 128 47.78 11.05 -19.04
N LYS A 129 48.68 10.33 -19.72
CA LYS A 129 49.66 9.47 -19.03
C LYS A 129 50.66 10.28 -18.22
N ASP A 130 51.01 11.47 -18.70
CA ASP A 130 51.94 12.36 -18.00
C ASP A 130 51.23 13.00 -16.79
N THR A 131 50.00 13.50 -16.94
CA THR A 131 49.24 14.11 -15.83
C THR A 131 48.75 13.10 -14.79
N ALA A 132 48.37 11.88 -15.19
CA ALA A 132 47.91 10.85 -14.24
C ALA A 132 49.08 10.24 -13.46
N ALA A 133 50.26 10.10 -14.07
CA ALA A 133 51.48 9.72 -13.36
C ALA A 133 51.90 10.81 -12.36
N GLU A 134 51.85 12.08 -12.76
CA GLU A 134 52.13 13.23 -11.89
C GLU A 134 51.12 13.33 -10.71
N MET A 135 49.82 13.17 -10.97
CA MET A 135 48.78 13.17 -9.92
C MET A 135 48.91 11.99 -8.94
N THR A 136 49.30 10.80 -9.40
CA THR A 136 49.55 9.65 -8.50
C THR A 136 50.80 9.83 -7.64
N ALA A 137 51.83 10.52 -8.14
CA ALA A 137 53.02 10.83 -7.38
C ALA A 137 52.77 11.92 -6.33
N GLU A 138 52.03 12.97 -6.66
CA GLU A 138 51.65 14.03 -5.70
C GLU A 138 50.71 13.51 -4.61
N THR A 139 49.71 12.68 -4.96
CA THR A 139 48.80 12.08 -3.97
C THR A 139 49.49 11.03 -3.09
N ALA A 140 50.44 10.25 -3.64
CA ALA A 140 51.26 9.35 -2.84
C ALA A 140 52.23 10.11 -1.92
N TRP A 141 52.87 11.18 -2.39
CA TRP A 141 53.74 12.03 -1.56
C TRP A 141 52.95 12.71 -0.44
N LEU A 142 51.77 13.26 -0.73
CA LEU A 142 50.87 13.85 0.28
C LEU A 142 50.37 12.82 1.31
N LEU A 143 50.09 11.58 0.91
CA LEU A 143 49.75 10.50 1.85
C LEU A 143 50.94 10.08 2.72
N THR A 144 52.16 10.10 2.17
CA THR A 144 53.39 9.74 2.90
C THR A 144 53.84 10.87 3.85
N GLU A 145 53.70 12.13 3.44
CA GLU A 145 53.92 13.33 4.27
C GLU A 145 52.90 13.40 5.42
N ALA A 146 51.63 13.07 5.16
CA ALA A 146 50.58 13.00 6.17
C ALA A 146 50.83 11.90 7.22
N LEU A 147 51.36 10.75 6.80
CA LEU A 147 51.79 9.67 7.70
C LEU A 147 53.05 10.03 8.51
N SER A 148 53.98 10.81 7.94
CA SER A 148 55.21 11.21 8.64
C SER A 148 55.02 12.37 9.62
N ARG A 149 53.96 13.17 9.48
CA ARG A 149 53.59 14.27 10.41
C ARG A 149 52.71 13.82 11.58
N GLY A 150 52.43 12.53 11.72
CA GLY A 150 51.86 11.93 12.93
C GLY A 150 50.46 12.42 13.27
N ILE A 151 49.46 11.81 12.65
CA ILE A 151 48.18 11.51 13.32
C ILE A 151 48.16 10.02 13.61
#